data_AF-Q12J23-F1
#
_entry.id   AF-Q12J23-F1
#
_cell.length_a   1.000
_cell.length_b   1.000
_cell.length_c   1.000
_cell.angle_alpha   90.00
_cell.angle_beta   90.00
_cell.angle_gamma   90.00
#
_symmetry.space_group_name_H-M   'P 1'
#
loop_
_entity.id
_entity.type
_entity.pdbx_description
1 polymer ?
#
loop_
_entity_poly.entity_id
_entity_poly.type
_entity_poly.pdbx_seq_one_letter_code
_entity_poly.pdbx_strand_id
1 'polypeptide(L)'
;MNKSAAFQHLVKHYRNHKKTMALELTTGKQLNIATALGALDCLYWQALGNGLTNLAKGIGRTISYSYQYHPIRLASHPQQRSKEAA
;
A
#
# COMPACT_ATOMS: atom_id res chain seq x y z
N MET A 1 -16.37 -4.24 -23.87
CA MET A 1 -14.98 -3.95 -23.47
C MET A 1 -14.67 -4.67 -22.17
N ASN A 2 -13.83 -5.71 -22.19
CA ASN A 2 -13.37 -6.35 -20.96
C ASN A 2 -12.50 -5.35 -20.19
N LYS A 3 -12.97 -4.92 -19.01
CA LYS A 3 -12.17 -4.09 -18.11
C LYS A 3 -10.88 -4.86 -17.79
N SER A 4 -9.73 -4.26 -18.08
CA SER A 4 -8.41 -4.82 -17.77
C SER A 4 -8.39 -5.33 -16.32
N ALA A 5 -7.76 -6.47 -16.07
CA ALA A 5 -7.60 -7.04 -14.73
C ALA A 5 -7.02 -6.02 -13.74
N ALA A 6 -6.13 -5.14 -14.22
CA ALA A 6 -5.59 -4.01 -13.45
C ALA A 6 -6.68 -3.02 -13.01
N PHE A 7 -7.62 -2.67 -13.89
CA PHE A 7 -8.72 -1.77 -13.56
C PHE A 7 -9.66 -2.39 -12.52
N GLN A 8 -9.99 -3.68 -12.65
CA GLN A 8 -10.82 -4.38 -11.65
C GLN A 8 -10.11 -4.45 -10.29
N HIS A 9 -8.79 -4.65 -10.30
CA HIS A 9 -7.98 -4.65 -9.09
C HIS A 9 -7.95 -3.28 -8.41
N LEU A 10 -7.76 -2.19 -9.16
CA LEU A 10 -7.81 -0.82 -8.64
C LEU A 10 -9.16 -0.47 -8.01
N VAL A 11 -10.26 -0.91 -8.65
CA VAL A 11 -11.61 -0.72 -8.11
C VAL A 11 -11.82 -1.51 -6.82
N LYS A 12 -11.29 -2.75 -6.74
CA LYS A 12 -11.34 -3.57 -5.52
C LYS A 12 -10.52 -2.93 -4.40
N HIS A 13 -9.33 -2.43 -4.71
CA HIS A 13 -8.46 -1.76 -3.76
C HIS A 13 -9.12 -0.50 -3.18
N TYR A 14 -9.64 0.39 -4.04
CA TYR A 14 -10.41 1.57 -3.60
C TYR A 14 -11.58 1.19 -2.68
N ARG A 15 -12.37 0.16 -3.05
CA ARG A 15 -13.52 -0.29 -2.26
C ARG A 15 -13.11 -0.86 -0.89
N ASN A 16 -12.00 -1.58 -0.82
CA ASN A 16 -11.50 -2.16 0.43
C ASN A 16 -10.96 -1.08 1.38
N HIS A 17 -10.21 -0.11 0.86
CA HIS A 17 -9.57 0.93 1.67
C HIS A 17 -10.52 2.09 2.04
N LYS A 18 -11.62 2.29 1.30
CA LYS A 18 -12.65 3.29 1.64
C LYS A 18 -13.29 3.07 3.02
N LYS A 19 -13.43 1.82 3.47
CA LYS A 19 -14.01 1.50 4.79
C LYS A 19 -13.06 1.81 5.95
N THR A 20 -11.76 1.65 5.73
CA THR A 20 -10.74 1.88 6.76
C THR A 20 -10.66 3.37 7.14
N MET A 21 -10.86 4.29 6.17
CA MET A 21 -10.81 5.74 6.44
C MET A 21 -11.83 6.24 7.47
N ALA A 22 -13.00 5.60 7.60
CA ALA A 22 -14.04 6.04 8.52
C ALA A 22 -13.76 5.66 9.98
N LEU A 23 -12.96 4.61 10.21
CA LEU A 23 -12.66 4.06 11.54
C LEU A 23 -11.43 4.71 12.19
N GLU A 24 -10.56 5.34 11.41
CA GLU A 24 -9.25 5.77 11.90
C GLU A 24 -9.22 7.18 12.51
N LEU A 25 -10.31 7.96 12.46
CA LEU A 25 -10.46 9.37 12.92
C LEU A 25 -10.01 9.72 14.36
N THR A 26 -9.52 8.77 15.16
CA THR A 26 -9.22 8.94 16.59
C THR A 26 -7.74 9.09 16.96
N THR A 27 -6.78 8.83 16.06
CA THR A 27 -5.32 8.90 16.38
C THR A 27 -4.47 9.58 15.29
N GLY A 28 -4.61 10.91 15.17
CA GLY A 28 -4.18 11.72 14.02
C GLY A 28 -2.75 11.54 13.45
N LYS A 29 -1.74 11.08 14.20
CA LYS A 29 -0.39 10.83 13.64
C LYS A 29 -0.23 9.49 12.93
N GLN A 30 -0.79 8.41 13.48
CA GLN A 30 -0.73 7.07 12.89
C GLN A 30 -1.64 7.00 11.65
N LEU A 31 -2.77 7.70 11.71
CA LEU A 31 -3.68 7.96 10.59
C LEU A 31 -3.01 8.50 9.33
N ASN A 32 -2.20 9.55 9.49
CA ASN A 32 -1.57 10.23 8.37
C ASN A 32 -0.57 9.31 7.66
N ILE A 33 0.15 8.51 8.44
CA ILE A 33 1.09 7.51 7.93
C ILE A 33 0.33 6.38 7.22
N ALA A 34 -0.73 5.83 7.83
CA ALA A 34 -1.55 4.78 7.23
C ALA A 34 -2.19 5.25 5.90
N THR A 35 -2.70 6.49 5.87
CA THR A 35 -3.27 7.11 4.68
C THR A 35 -2.21 7.32 3.59
N ALA A 36 -1.03 7.85 3.94
CA ALA A 36 0.07 8.05 3.00
C ALA A 36 0.57 6.72 2.42
N LEU A 37 0.71 5.69 3.26
CA LEU A 37 1.07 4.34 2.81
C LEU A 37 0.03 3.75 1.87
N GLY A 38 -1.27 3.86 2.21
CA GLY A 38 -2.35 3.38 1.36
C GLY A 38 -2.36 4.06 -0.01
N ALA A 39 -2.13 5.38 -0.05
CA ALA A 39 -2.01 6.12 -1.29
C ALA A 39 -0.78 5.69 -2.12
N LEU A 40 0.37 5.44 -1.48
CA LEU A 40 1.56 4.92 -2.15
C LEU A 40 1.33 3.50 -2.69
N ASP A 41 0.64 2.62 -1.96
CA ASP A 41 0.28 1.28 -2.44
C ASP A 41 -0.62 1.36 -3.67
N CYS A 42 -1.64 2.23 -3.65
CA CYS A 42 -2.47 2.51 -4.83
C CYS A 42 -1.60 2.92 -6.03
N LEU A 43 -0.72 3.89 -5.83
CA LEU A 43 0.12 4.44 -6.90
C LEU A 43 1.12 3.40 -7.43
N TYR A 44 1.66 2.55 -6.56
CA TYR A 44 2.51 1.42 -6.94
C TYR A 44 1.80 0.50 -7.94
N TRP A 45 0.58 0.07 -7.61
CA TRP A 45 -0.19 -0.82 -8.48
C TRP A 45 -0.67 -0.12 -9.76
N GLN A 46 -1.02 1.17 -9.69
CA GLN A 46 -1.32 1.97 -10.89
C GLN A 46 -0.11 2.09 -11.82
N ALA A 47 1.07 2.35 -11.27
CA ALA A 47 2.31 2.45 -12.04
C ALA A 47 2.63 1.11 -12.73
N LEU A 48 2.50 -0.02 -12.03
CA LEU A 48 2.63 -1.34 -12.64
C LEU A 48 1.61 -1.58 -13.76
N GLY A 49 0.34 -1.25 -13.52
CA GLY A 49 -0.73 -1.41 -14.51
C GLY A 49 -0.55 -0.59 -15.79
N ASN A 50 0.21 0.50 -15.72
CA ASN A 50 0.55 1.37 -16.86
C ASN A 50 1.96 1.08 -17.44
N GLY A 51 2.63 0.01 -17.01
CA GLY A 51 3.98 -0.34 -17.49
C GLY A 51 5.10 0.56 -16.98
N LEU A 52 4.82 1.46 -16.02
CA LEU A 52 5.78 2.37 -15.40
C LEU A 52 6.60 1.65 -14.31
N THR A 53 7.34 0.61 -14.71
CA THR A 53 8.03 -0.33 -13.80
C THR A 53 9.09 0.34 -12.93
N ASN A 54 9.83 1.32 -13.47
CA ASN A 54 10.82 2.08 -12.70
C ASN A 54 10.18 2.96 -11.62
N LEU A 55 9.03 3.56 -11.92
CA LEU A 55 8.25 4.33 -10.95
C LEU A 55 7.72 3.42 -9.84
N ALA A 56 7.14 2.27 -10.20
CA ALA A 56 6.70 1.27 -9.23
C ALA A 56 7.85 0.80 -8.30
N LYS A 57 9.05 0.54 -8.85
CA LYS A 57 10.24 0.22 -8.04
C LYS A 57 10.66 1.36 -7.11
N GLY A 58 10.53 2.61 -7.54
CA GLY A 58 10.78 3.78 -6.69
C GLY A 58 9.82 3.81 -5.50
N ILE A 59 8.51 3.70 -5.78
CA ILE A 59 7.46 3.71 -4.77
C ILE A 59 7.62 2.56 -3.76
N GLY A 60 7.90 1.34 -4.24
CA GLY A 60 8.11 0.18 -3.37
C GLY A 60 9.30 0.35 -2.42
N ARG A 61 10.38 1.03 -2.87
CA ARG A 61 11.52 1.39 -2.01
C ARG A 61 11.13 2.42 -0.96
N THR A 62 10.38 3.46 -1.33
CA THR A 62 9.87 4.47 -0.38
C THR A 62 8.99 3.85 0.69
N ILE A 63 8.07 2.97 0.32
CA ILE A 63 7.22 2.21 1.25
C ILE A 63 8.10 1.41 2.22
N SER A 64 9.06 0.64 1.69
CA SER A 64 9.93 -0.22 2.51
C SER A 64 10.84 0.58 3.45
N TYR A 65 11.30 1.76 3.03
CA TYR A 65 12.12 2.66 3.84
C TYR A 65 11.32 3.28 5.00
N SER A 66 10.07 3.66 4.76
CA SER A 66 9.19 4.25 5.77
C SER A 66 8.99 3.35 7.00
N TYR A 67 9.05 2.03 6.80
CA TYR A 67 8.93 1.01 7.83
C TYR A 67 10.00 1.07 8.92
N GLN A 68 11.13 1.74 8.67
CA GLN A 68 12.17 1.98 9.67
C GLN A 68 11.76 3.04 10.69
N TYR A 69 10.79 3.90 10.37
CA TYR A 69 10.41 5.08 11.17
C TYR A 69 9.07 4.93 11.88
N HIS A 70 8.24 3.97 11.45
CA HIS A 70 6.93 3.71 12.06
C HIS A 70 6.56 2.24 11.98
N PRO A 71 5.70 1.73 12.87
CA PRO A 71 5.30 0.31 12.89
C PRO A 71 4.21 -0.05 11.88
N ILE A 72 3.53 0.92 11.25
CA ILE A 72 2.44 0.65 10.29
C ILE A 72 2.99 -0.06 9.04
N ARG A 73 2.29 -1.11 8.58
CA ARG A 73 2.63 -1.91 7.40
C ARG A 73 1.42 -2.05 6.50
N LEU A 74 1.66 -2.08 5.19
CA LEU A 74 0.64 -2.45 4.21
C LEU A 74 0.41 -3.96 4.24
N ALA A 75 -0.83 -4.39 4.01
CA ALA A 75 -1.17 -5.82 3.93
C ALA A 75 -0.40 -6.56 2.81
N SER A 76 -0.05 -5.83 1.75
CA SER A 76 0.79 -6.26 0.61
C SER A 76 2.27 -6.43 0.98
N HIS A 77 2.71 -5.94 2.14
CA HIS A 77 4.08 -6.02 2.65
C HIS A 77 4.10 -6.63 4.07
N PRO A 78 3.68 -7.89 4.26
CA PRO A 78 3.75 -8.52 5.56
C PRO A 78 5.21 -8.65 6.01
N GLN A 79 5.48 -8.37 7.28
CA GLN A 79 6.79 -8.57 7.88
C GLN A 79 7.17 -10.04 7.71
N GLN A 80 8.27 -10.32 7.00
CA GLN A 80 8.83 -11.66 6.97
C GLN A 80 9.09 -12.04 8.43
N ARG A 81 8.37 -13.05 8.95
CA ARG A 81 8.77 -13.71 10.19
C ARG A 81 10.23 -14.09 9.99
N SER A 82 11.10 -13.46 10.78
CA SER A 82 12.45 -13.94 11.02
C SER A 82 12.31 -15.43 11.33
N LYS A 83 12.89 -16.29 10.47
CA LYS A 83 13.06 -17.69 10.80
C LYS A 83 13.89 -17.70 12.08
N GLU A 84 13.25 -18.04 13.19
CA GLU A 84 13.92 -18.27 14.46
C GLU A 84 15.02 -19.31 14.23
N ALA A 85 16.20 -18.98 14.75
CA ALA A 85 17.33 -19.87 14.82
C ALA A 85 16.92 -21.14 15.58
N ALA A 86 17.15 -22.28 14.96
CA ALA A 86 17.23 -23.59 15.59
C ALA A 86 18.68 -24.08 15.46
#